data_AF-A0A7V1N2E4-F1
#
_entry.id   AF-A0A7V1N2E4-F1
#
_cell.length_a   1.000
_cell.length_b   1.000
_cell.length_c   1.000
_cell.angle_alpha   90.00
_cell.angle_beta   90.00
_cell.angle_gamma   90.00
#
_symmetry.space_group_name_H-M   'P 1'
#
loop_
_entity.id
_entity.type
_entity.pdbx_description
1 polymer ?
#
loop_
_entity_poly.entity_id
_entity_poly.type
_entity_poly.pdbx_seq_one_letter_code
_entity_poly.pdbx_strand_id
1 'polypeptide(L)'
;MKELVNHILNSISKEISSEVVYWDGERIKFGQGKPLFRIHIKSPHVLKDLMQDLSIGFGENYMNNNIVVEGDLQRLLGIGVNLT
;
A
#
# COMPACT_ATOMS: atom_id res chain seq x y z
N MET A 1 2.26 8.90 10.95
CA MET A 1 1.11 8.58 10.07
C MET A 1 1.37 7.38 9.16
N LYS A 2 2.61 7.11 8.72
CA LYS A 2 2.96 5.95 7.86
C LYS A 2 2.63 4.58 8.49
N GLU A 3 2.50 4.54 9.82
CA GLU A 3 2.19 3.33 10.60
C GLU A 3 1.01 2.51 10.08
N LEU A 4 -0.08 3.14 9.59
CA LEU A 4 -1.22 2.37 9.06
C LEU A 4 -0.78 1.47 7.91
N VAL A 5 -0.14 2.06 6.91
CA VAL A 5 0.31 1.34 5.70
C VAL A 5 1.39 0.32 6.07
N ASN A 6 2.34 0.71 6.93
CA ASN A 6 3.37 -0.20 7.40
C ASN A 6 2.77 -1.41 8.14
N HIS A 7 1.76 -1.18 8.99
CA HIS A 7 1.10 -2.25 9.74
C HIS A 7 0.35 -3.22 8.82
N ILE A 8 -0.40 -2.70 7.84
CA ILE A 8 -1.13 -3.52 6.85
C ILE A 8 -0.14 -4.36 6.02
N LEU A 9 0.93 -3.77 5.50
CA LEU A 9 1.91 -4.50 4.70
C LEU A 9 2.72 -5.49 5.53
N ASN A 10 2.98 -5.17 6.80
CA ASN A 10 3.64 -6.09 7.72
C ASN A 10 2.75 -7.28 8.10
N SER A 11 1.43 -7.11 8.23
CA SER A 11 0.52 -8.20 8.62
C SER A 11 0.47 -9.32 7.58
N ILE A 12 0.63 -8.98 6.30
CA ILE A 12 0.67 -9.93 5.17
C ILE A 12 2.07 -10.43 4.80
N SER A 13 3.11 -9.92 5.47
CA SER A 13 4.52 -10.10 5.08
C SER A 13 5.03 -11.54 5.14
N LYS A 14 4.34 -12.42 5.88
CA LYS A 14 4.64 -13.85 5.95
C LYS A 14 4.34 -14.57 4.63
N GLU A 15 3.36 -14.10 3.90
CA GLU A 15 2.87 -14.75 2.66
C GLU A 15 3.29 -13.97 1.42
N ILE A 16 3.42 -12.65 1.52
CA ILE A 16 3.60 -11.77 0.37
C ILE A 16 4.72 -10.77 0.68
N SER A 17 5.78 -10.82 -0.12
CA SER A 17 6.78 -9.76 -0.13
C SER A 17 6.24 -8.53 -0.85
N SER A 18 6.39 -7.36 -0.24
CA SER A 18 5.91 -6.09 -0.79
C SER A 18 6.87 -4.94 -0.45
N GLU A 19 6.73 -3.82 -1.15
CA GLU A 19 7.49 -2.60 -0.87
C GLU A 19 6.56 -1.38 -0.92
N VAL A 20 6.79 -0.41 -0.05
CA VAL A 20 6.17 0.92 -0.13
C VAL A 20 7.25 1.97 -0.36
N VAL A 21 6.96 2.94 -1.22
CA VAL A 21 7.77 4.12 -1.47
C VAL A 21 6.94 5.34 -1.11
N TYR A 22 7.37 6.07 -0.08
CA TYR A 22 6.68 7.27 0.38
C TYR A 22 7.13 8.52 -0.38
N TRP A 23 6.35 9.59 -0.23
CA TRP A 23 6.52 10.86 -0.93
C TRP A 23 7.83 11.58 -0.61
N ASP A 24 8.46 11.25 0.52
CA ASP A 24 9.76 11.76 0.97
C ASP A 24 10.94 10.88 0.52
N GLY A 25 10.66 9.86 -0.31
CA GLY A 25 11.67 8.94 -0.82
C GLY A 25 11.99 7.78 0.12
N GLU A 26 11.39 7.71 1.32
CA GLU A 26 11.54 6.56 2.21
C GLU A 26 11.00 5.30 1.54
N ARG A 27 11.77 4.22 1.61
CA ARG A 27 11.41 2.90 1.06
C ARG A 27 11.45 1.86 2.16
N ILE A 28 10.35 1.12 2.31
CA ILE A 28 10.26 0.05 3.30
C ILE A 28 9.83 -1.23 2.60
N LYS A 29 10.58 -2.30 2.81
CA LYS A 29 10.28 -3.64 2.31
C LYS A 29 9.70 -4.49 3.42
N PHE A 30 8.69 -5.29 3.08
CA PHE A 30 8.03 -6.24 3.96
C PHE A 30 8.14 -7.64 3.37
N GLY A 31 8.37 -8.62 4.23
CA GLY A 31 8.55 -10.03 3.83
C GLY A 31 9.94 -10.33 3.29
N GLN A 32 10.11 -11.53 2.71
CA GLN A 32 11.38 -12.02 2.20
C GLN A 32 11.34 -12.18 0.67
N GLY A 33 12.47 -11.94 0.01
CA GLY A 33 12.59 -12.10 -1.44
C GLY A 33 12.24 -10.85 -2.25
N LYS A 34 11.87 -11.06 -3.53
CA LYS A 34 11.51 -9.97 -4.45
C LYS A 34 10.07 -9.52 -4.17
N PRO A 35 9.80 -8.21 -4.02
CA PRO A 35 8.45 -7.70 -3.87
C PRO A 35 7.55 -8.13 -5.03
N LEU A 36 6.38 -8.69 -4.71
CA LEU A 36 5.33 -9.02 -5.68
C LEU A 36 4.71 -7.75 -6.25
N PHE A 37 4.54 -6.74 -5.40
CA PHE A 37 4.10 -5.42 -5.78
C PHE A 37 4.85 -4.34 -4.99
N ARG A 38 4.84 -3.13 -5.54
CA ARG A 38 5.33 -1.92 -4.91
C ARG A 38 4.26 -0.84 -4.96
N ILE A 39 3.98 -0.23 -3.81
CA ILE A 39 3.03 0.88 -3.68
C ILE A 39 3.81 2.18 -3.57
N HIS A 40 3.58 3.11 -4.49
CA HIS A 40 4.11 4.47 -4.43
C HIS A 40 3.04 5.42 -3.89
N ILE A 41 3.30 6.02 -2.73
CA ILE A 41 2.45 7.05 -2.15
C ILE A 41 3.10 8.41 -2.45
N LYS A 42 2.51 9.17 -3.38
CA LYS A 42 3.10 10.43 -3.87
C LYS A 42 2.78 11.64 -3.01
N SER A 43 1.82 11.54 -2.09
CA SER A 43 1.40 12.65 -1.22
C SER A 43 1.13 12.19 0.21
N PRO A 44 1.52 12.98 1.24
CA PRO A 44 1.21 12.67 2.64
C PRO A 44 -0.29 12.63 2.95
N HIS A 45 -1.11 13.37 2.19
CA HIS A 45 -2.57 13.42 2.36
C HIS A 45 -3.23 12.06 2.20
N VAL A 46 -2.68 11.20 1.34
CA VAL A 46 -3.19 9.85 1.08
C VAL A 46 -3.40 9.08 2.39
N LEU A 47 -2.48 9.22 3.36
CA LEU A 47 -2.58 8.49 4.62
C LEU A 47 -3.81 8.90 5.44
N LYS A 48 -4.23 10.16 5.35
CA LYS A 48 -5.45 10.63 6.00
C LYS A 48 -6.68 9.97 5.37
N ASP A 49 -6.72 9.85 4.05
CA ASP A 49 -7.85 9.27 3.33
C ASP A 49 -7.95 7.76 3.62
N LEU A 50 -6.81 7.06 3.60
CA LEU A 50 -6.74 5.65 3.97
C LEU A 50 -7.20 5.38 5.42
N MET A 51 -6.96 6.32 6.34
CA MET A 51 -7.45 6.22 7.73
C MET A 51 -8.95 6.50 7.85
N GLN A 52 -9.53 7.32 6.96
CA GLN A 52 -10.96 7.62 6.97
C GLN A 52 -11.77 6.44 6.41
N ASP A 53 -11.35 5.93 5.27
CA ASP A 53 -11.88 4.71 4.66
C ASP A 53 -10.79 4.09 3.78
N LEU A 54 -10.34 2.88 4.14
CA LEU A 54 -9.24 2.24 3.44
C LEU A 54 -9.57 1.95 1.98
N SER A 55 -10.80 1.51 1.69
CA SER A 55 -11.21 1.06 0.35
C SER A 55 -11.46 2.25 -0.57
N ILE A 56 -12.28 3.21 -0.11
CA ILE A 56 -12.59 4.44 -0.86
C ILE A 56 -11.33 5.28 -1.01
N GLY A 57 -10.60 5.51 0.09
CA GLY A 57 -9.38 6.31 0.10
C GLY A 57 -8.30 5.73 -0.79
N PHE A 58 -8.17 4.39 -0.88
CA PHE A 58 -7.26 3.75 -1.82
C PHE A 58 -7.73 3.94 -3.27
N GLY A 59 -9.00 3.67 -3.55
CA GLY A 59 -9.57 3.77 -4.90
C GLY A 59 -9.45 5.18 -5.48
N GLU A 60 -9.85 6.20 -4.74
CA GLU A 60 -9.77 7.60 -5.15
C GLU A 60 -8.33 8.04 -5.39
N ASN A 61 -7.41 7.70 -4.49
CA ASN A 61 -6.01 8.09 -4.63
C ASN A 61 -5.29 7.30 -5.73
N TYR A 62 -5.69 6.07 -6.01
CA TYR A 62 -5.22 5.32 -7.18
C TYR A 62 -5.69 5.98 -8.48
N MET A 63 -6.98 6.32 -8.59
CA MET A 63 -7.53 7.02 -9.77
C MET A 63 -6.89 8.38 -10.01
N ASN A 64 -6.58 9.11 -8.94
CA ASN A 64 -5.96 10.44 -8.99
C ASN A 64 -4.43 10.39 -9.13
N ASN A 65 -3.81 9.24 -9.39
CA ASN A 65 -2.36 9.05 -9.50
C ASN A 65 -1.54 9.40 -8.24
N ASN A 66 -2.19 9.58 -7.08
CA ASN A 66 -1.55 9.79 -5.78
C ASN A 66 -1.02 8.48 -5.20
N ILE A 67 -1.66 7.36 -5.54
CA ILE A 67 -1.14 6.00 -5.35
C ILE A 67 -0.82 5.43 -6.75
N VAL A 68 0.37 4.84 -6.90
CA VAL A 68 0.72 4.04 -8.07
C VAL A 68 1.16 2.66 -7.61
N VAL A 69 0.66 1.61 -8.25
CA VAL A 69 1.02 0.23 -7.96
C VAL A 69 1.83 -0.33 -9.12
N GLU A 70 3.04 -0.77 -8.83
CA GLU A 70 3.85 -1.58 -9.75
C GLU A 70 3.70 -3.06 -9.36
N GLY A 71 3.54 -3.95 -10.35
CA GLY A 71 3.39 -5.39 -10.12
C GLY A 71 1.93 -5.86 -10.14
N ASP A 72 1.63 -6.90 -9.35
CA ASP A 72 0.33 -7.58 -9.39
C ASP A 72 -0.77 -6.84 -8.59
N LEU A 73 -1.50 -5.97 -9.27
CA LEU A 73 -2.63 -5.23 -8.70
C LEU A 73 -3.78 -6.17 -8.28
N GLN A 74 -4.06 -7.24 -9.03
CA GLN A 74 -5.15 -8.16 -8.67
C GLN A 74 -4.86 -8.84 -7.34
N ARG A 75 -3.61 -9.27 -7.12
CA ARG A 75 -3.21 -9.84 -5.83
C ARG A 75 -3.33 -8.82 -4.70
N LEU A 76 -2.94 -7.57 -4.93
CA LEU A 76 -3.10 -6.49 -3.95
C LEU A 76 -4.57 -6.29 -3.57
N LEU A 77 -5.48 -6.19 -4.55
CA LEU A 77 -6.90 -6.01 -4.30
C LEU A 77 -7.52 -7.21 -3.58
N GLY A 78 -7.09 -8.44 -3.90
CA GLY A 78 -7.52 -9.65 -3.20
C GLY A 78 -7.14 -9.68 -1.73
N ILE A 79 -6.07 -8.98 -1.32
CA ILE A 79 -5.72 -8.81 0.10
C ILE A 79 -6.75 -7.92 0.79
N GLY A 80 -7.12 -6.80 0.16
CA GLY A 80 -8.08 -5.84 0.71
C GLY A 80 -9.45 -6.46 1.03
N VAL A 81 -9.91 -7.38 0.18
CA VAL A 81 -11.16 -8.14 0.40
C VAL A 81 -11.12 -8.99 1.67
N ASN A 82 -9.93 -9.50 2.06
CA ASN A 82 -9.78 -10.32 3.26
C ASN A 82 -9.61 -9.49 4.55
N LEU A 83 -9.53 -8.16 4.44
CA LEU A 83 -9.37 -7.23 5.57
C LEU A 83 -10.68 -6.53 5.97
N THR A 84 -11.76 -6.73 5.21
CA THR A 84 -13.10 -6.14 5.41
C THR A 84 -14.15 -7.21 5.69
#